data_AF-A0A8T1G2G9-F1
#
_entry.id   AF-A0A8T1G2G9-F1
#
_cell.length_a   1.000
_cell.length_b   1.000
_cell.length_c   1.000
_cell.angle_alpha   90.00
_cell.angle_beta   90.00
_cell.angle_gamma   90.00
#
_symmetry.space_group_name_H-M   'P 1'
#
loop_
_entity.id
_entity.type
_entity.pdbx_description
1 polymer ?
#
loop_
_entity_poly.entity_id
_entity_poly.type
_entity_poly.pdbx_seq_one_letter_code
_entity_poly.pdbx_strand_id
1 'polypeptide(L)' 'MAKVYAHGRQYRTVAELEEEVLAAWDAIWQEYLLKLVESMPRRYLAVIKQKGGLSKY' A
#
# COMPACT_ATOMS: atom_id res chain seq x y z
N MET A 1 -8.11 -4.19 -2.91
CA MET A 1 -8.82 -2.97 -3.35
C MET A 1 -8.41 -1.85 -2.39
N ALA A 2 -7.95 -0.71 -2.89
CA ALA A 2 -7.54 0.41 -2.04
C ALA A 2 -8.74 0.92 -1.22
N LYS A 3 -8.50 1.33 0.04
CA LYS A 3 -9.54 1.77 0.99
C LYS A 3 -10.44 2.89 0.41
N VAL A 4 -9.85 3.75 -0.40
CA VAL A 4 -10.50 4.82 -1.19
C VAL A 4 -11.59 4.28 -2.12
N TYR A 5 -11.38 3.14 -2.78
CA TYR A 5 -12.35 2.55 -3.72
C TYR A 5 -13.10 1.35 -3.13
N ALA A 6 -13.15 1.25 -1.80
CA ALA A 6 -13.82 0.13 -1.13
C ALA A 6 -15.31 0.06 -1.55
N HIS A 7 -15.82 -1.17 -1.69
CA HIS A 7 -17.22 -1.43 -2.06
C HIS A 7 -17.67 -0.80 -3.39
N GLY A 8 -16.75 -0.55 -4.31
CA GLY A 8 -17.08 0.06 -5.61
C GLY A 8 -17.42 1.55 -5.52
N ARG A 9 -17.00 2.22 -4.44
CA ARG A 9 -17.14 3.67 -4.28
C ARG A 9 -16.56 4.40 -5.50
N GLN A 10 -17.31 5.38 -5.98
CA GLN A 10 -16.94 6.30 -7.06
C GLN A 10 -17.13 7.73 -6.54
N TYR A 11 -16.32 8.65 -7.03
CA TYR A 11 -16.35 10.06 -6.64
C TYR A 11 -16.84 10.90 -7.80
N ARG A 12 -17.65 11.93 -7.51
CA ARG A 12 -18.23 12.79 -8.54
C ARG A 12 -17.29 13.93 -8.91
N THR A 13 -16.43 14.32 -7.99
CA THR A 13 -15.45 15.40 -8.18
C THR A 13 -14.06 14.99 -7.72
N VAL A 14 -13.04 15.70 -8.21
CA VAL A 14 -11.65 15.52 -7.77
C VAL A 14 -11.49 15.86 -6.30
N ALA A 15 -12.17 16.91 -5.81
CA ALA A 15 -12.09 17.35 -4.41
C ALA A 15 -12.59 16.26 -3.43
N GLU A 16 -13.69 15.58 -3.76
CA GLU A 16 -14.20 14.45 -2.95
C GLU A 16 -13.18 13.29 -2.90
N LEU A 17 -12.54 12.98 -4.03
CA LEU A 17 -11.51 11.95 -4.08
C LEU A 17 -10.28 12.35 -3.26
N GLU A 18 -9.86 13.62 -3.31
CA GLU A 18 -8.72 14.14 -2.55
C GLU A 18 -8.95 14.03 -1.05
N GLU A 19 -10.11 14.47 -0.56
CA GLU A 19 -10.48 14.36 0.86
C GLU A 19 -10.41 12.91 1.35
N GLU A 20 -10.88 11.98 0.53
CA GLU A 20 -10.93 10.57 0.87
C GLU A 20 -9.58 9.86 0.76
N VAL A 21 -8.71 10.30 -0.14
CA VAL A 21 -7.30 9.87 -0.16
C VAL A 21 -6.60 10.29 1.12
N LEU A 22 -6.79 11.54 1.57
CA LEU A 22 -6.22 12.05 2.82
C LEU A 22 -6.76 11.28 4.03
N ALA A 23 -8.08 11.10 4.13
CA ALA A 23 -8.69 10.33 5.21
C ALA A 23 -8.22 8.85 5.21
N ALA A 24 -8.05 8.26 4.03
CA ALA A 24 -7.52 6.90 3.91
C ALA A 24 -6.05 6.81 4.35
N TRP A 25 -5.25 7.83 4.05
CA TRP A 25 -3.85 7.94 4.47
C TRP A 25 -3.72 8.07 5.99
N ASP A 26 -4.47 8.98 6.60
CA ASP A 26 -4.44 9.21 8.06
C ASP A 26 -4.93 7.99 8.85
N ALA A 27 -5.78 7.17 8.24
CA ALA A 27 -6.28 5.94 8.84
C ALA A 27 -5.33 4.73 8.68
N ILE A 28 -4.12 4.91 8.14
CA ILE A 28 -3.10 3.86 8.09
C ILE A 28 -2.41 3.78 9.47
N TRP A 29 -2.57 2.63 10.12
CA TRP A 29 -1.96 2.36 11.42
C TRP A 29 -0.42 2.27 11.34
N GLN A 30 0.26 2.88 12.30
CA GLN A 30 1.72 2.88 12.38
C GLN A 30 2.29 1.45 12.44
N GLU A 31 1.60 0.54 13.13
CA GLU A 31 1.98 -0.87 13.23
C GLU A 31 1.97 -1.58 11.87
N TYR A 32 1.10 -1.17 10.96
CA TYR A 32 1.10 -1.70 9.59
C TYR A 32 2.34 -1.25 8.83
N LEU A 33 2.72 0.03 8.94
CA LEU A 33 3.94 0.55 8.33
C LEU A 33 5.19 -0.14 8.88
N LEU A 34 5.26 -0.35 10.20
CA LEU A 34 6.36 -1.09 10.84
C LEU A 34 6.47 -2.52 10.30
N LYS A 35 5.36 -3.26 10.20
CA LYS A 35 5.35 -4.62 9.62
C LYS A 35 5.86 -4.65 8.18
N LEU A 36 5.59 -3.60 7.38
CA LEU A 36 6.12 -3.50 6.02
C LEU A 36 7.65 -3.37 6.05
N VAL A 37 8.19 -2.48 6.88
CA VAL A 37 9.64 -2.30 7.05
C VAL A 37 10.30 -3.59 7.55
N GLU A 38 9.74 -4.22 8.57
CA GLU A 38 10.21 -5.50 9.10
C GLU A 38 10.19 -6.63 8.05
N SER A 39 9.33 -6.53 7.03
CA SER A 39 9.27 -7.50 5.95
C SER A 39 10.37 -7.32 4.88
N MET A 40 11.02 -6.16 4.82
CA MET A 40 11.97 -5.81 3.76
C MET A 40 13.15 -6.79 3.61
N PRO A 41 13.81 -7.27 4.69
CA PRO A 41 14.90 -8.24 4.55
C PRO A 41 14.49 -9.50 3.78
N ARG A 42 13.26 -9.98 3.98
CA ARG A 42 12.74 -11.16 3.25
C ARG A 42 12.56 -10.87 1.76
N ARG A 43 12.16 -9.64 1.39
CA ARG A 43 12.02 -9.21 -0.02
C ARG A 43 13.38 -9.11 -0.69
N TYR A 44 14.38 -8.55 0.00
CA TYR A 44 15.75 -8.50 -0.51
C TYR A 44 16.32 -9.90 -0.75
N LEU A 45 16.13 -10.82 0.20
CA LEU A 45 16.53 -12.22 0.02
C LEU A 45 15.83 -12.89 -1.18
N ALA A 46 14.56 -12.54 -1.46
CA ALA A 46 13.85 -13.05 -2.63
C ALA A 46 14.50 -12.57 -3.95
N VAL A 47 14.86 -11.28 -4.04
CA VAL A 47 15.55 -10.72 -5.21
C VAL A 47 16.93 -11.34 -5.40
N ILE A 48 17.70 -11.54 -4.31
CA ILE A 48 19.02 -12.19 -4.37
C ILE A 48 18.89 -13.61 -4.92
N LYS A 49 17.93 -14.39 -4.42
CA LYS A 49 17.65 -15.75 -4.92
C LYS A 49 17.25 -15.76 -6.40
N GLN A 50 16.57 -14.73 -6.85
CA GLN A 50 16.22 -14.51 -8.26
C GLN A 50 17.37 -13.90 -9.09
N LYS A 51 18.58 -13.76 -8.53
CA LYS A 51 19.74 -13.15 -9.20
C LYS A 51 19.44 -11.75 -9.76
N GLY A 52 18.67 -10.96 -9.02
CA GLY A 52 18.24 -9.62 -9.44
C GLY A 52 16.97 -9.58 -10.30
N GLY A 53 16.38 -10.73 -10.63
CA GLY A 53 15.12 -10.82 -11.35
C GLY A 53 13.89 -10.43 -10.50
N LEU A 54 12.72 -10.41 -11.16
CA LEU A 54 11.44 -10.05 -10.54
C LEU A 54 11.12 -10.97 -9.34
N SER A 55 10.74 -10.36 -8.23
CA SER A 55 10.23 -11.07 -7.06
C SER A 55 8.70 -11.13 -7.08
N LYS A 56 8.10 -11.93 -6.20
CA LYS A 56 6.64 -11.96 -6.02
C LYS A 56 6.05 -10.74 -5.28
N TYR A 57 6.94 -9.92 -4.72
CA TYR A 57 6.60 -8.69 -4.00
C TYR A 57 6.64 -7.48 -4.91
#